data_AF-A0A7V3RG74-F1
#
_entry.id   AF-A0A7V3RG74-F1
#
_cell.length_a   1.000
_cell.length_b   1.000
_cell.length_c   1.000
_cell.angle_alpha   90.00
_cell.angle_beta   90.00
_cell.angle_gamma   90.00
#
_symmetry.space_group_name_H-M   'P 1'
#
loop_
_entity.id
_entity.type
_entity.pdbx_description
1 polymer ?
#
loop_
_entity_poly.entity_id
_entity_poly.type
_entity_poly.pdbx_seq_one_letter_code
_entity_poly.pdbx_strand_id
1 'polypeptide(L)' 'MRLIKLLHERGRMSLGDIAVAMQIPSPTVCRNLKILENVGLVNSEINHAIAEYWLNRNKRLQINTKILDIILSE' A
#
# COMPACT_ATOMS: atom_id res chain seq x y z
N MET A 1 1.03 5.08 9.44
CA MET A 1 2.02 4.07 8.97
C MET A 1 1.55 2.61 8.96
N ARG A 2 0.49 2.22 9.68
CA ARG A 2 0.04 0.81 9.75
C ARG A 2 -0.29 0.15 8.40
N LEU A 3 -0.83 0.89 7.43
CA LEU A 3 -1.15 0.35 6.09
C LEU A 3 0.11 0.00 5.27
N ILE A 4 1.17 0.80 5.36
CA ILE A 4 2.45 0.52 4.69
C ILE A 4 3.13 -0.69 5.34
N LYS A 5 3.13 -0.76 6.68
CA LYS A 5 3.63 -1.92 7.43
C LYS A 5 2.88 -3.21 7.06
N LEU A 6 1.54 -3.13 6.97
CA LEU A 6 0.71 -4.25 6.54
C LEU A 6 1.09 -4.76 5.16
N LEU A 7 1.22 -3.87 4.16
CA LEU A 7 1.64 -4.23 2.80
C LEU A 7 3.10 -4.70 2.74
N HIS A 8 3.95 -4.25 3.67
CA HIS A 8 5.32 -4.75 3.80
C HIS A 8 5.33 -6.22 4.25
N GLU A 9 4.55 -6.53 5.29
CA GLU A 9 4.49 -7.86 5.91
C GLU A 9 3.74 -8.88 5.04
N ARG A 10 2.60 -8.49 4.46
CA ARG A 10 1.71 -9.37 3.71
C ARG A 10 1.98 -9.38 2.21
N GLY A 11 2.70 -8.38 1.70
CA GLY A 11 2.94 -8.23 0.27
C GLY A 11 1.71 -7.71 -0.47
N ARG A 12 1.43 -8.30 -1.64
CA ARG A 12 0.32 -7.92 -2.51
C ARG A 12 -1.00 -8.36 -1.90
N MET A 13 -1.97 -7.45 -1.81
CA MET A 13 -3.26 -7.70 -1.17
C MET A 13 -4.42 -7.03 -1.90
N SER A 14 -5.62 -7.62 -1.82
CA SER A 14 -6.84 -6.99 -2.32
C SER A 14 -7.30 -5.83 -1.42
N LEU A 15 -8.05 -4.87 -1.97
CA LEU A 15 -8.68 -3.80 -1.19
C LEU A 15 -9.52 -4.36 -0.02
N GLY A 16 -10.24 -5.46 -0.26
CA GLY A 16 -11.10 -6.11 0.72
C GLY A 16 -10.29 -6.67 1.89
N ASP A 17 -9.22 -7.41 1.60
CA ASP A 17 -8.37 -7.99 2.64
C ASP A 17 -7.68 -6.92 3.48
N ILE A 18 -7.26 -5.81 2.86
CA ILE A 18 -6.68 -4.67 3.57
C ILE A 18 -7.72 -4.04 4.51
N ALA A 19 -8.96 -3.86 4.06
CA ALA A 19 -10.04 -3.31 4.88
C ALA A 19 -10.36 -4.19 6.10
N VAL A 20 -10.39 -5.51 5.91
CA VAL A 20 -10.58 -6.47 6.99
C VAL A 20 -9.41 -6.43 7.97
N ALA A 21 -8.17 -6.49 7.47
CA ALA A 21 -6.97 -6.48 8.31
C ALA A 21 -6.81 -5.18 9.13
N MET A 22 -7.23 -4.05 8.56
CA MET A 22 -7.17 -2.76 9.23
C MET A 22 -8.41 -2.41 10.05
N GLN A 23 -9.47 -3.21 9.95
CA GLN A 23 -10.77 -2.98 10.60
C GLN A 23 -11.35 -1.58 10.30
N ILE A 24 -11.22 -1.13 9.05
CA ILE A 24 -11.76 0.17 8.59
C ILE A 24 -12.50 0.01 7.26
N PRO A 25 -13.46 0.90 6.92
CA PRO A 25 -14.26 0.77 5.71
C PRO A 25 -13.43 0.79 4.42
N SER A 26 -13.78 -0.07 3.46
CA SER A 26 -13.12 -0.15 2.15
C SER A 26 -13.01 1.19 1.41
N PRO A 27 -14.02 2.10 1.44
CA PRO A 27 -13.88 3.43 0.84
C PRO A 27 -12.76 4.27 1.47
N THR A 28 -12.59 4.20 2.79
CA THR A 28 -11.52 4.90 3.52
C THR A 28 -10.16 4.32 3.16
N VAL A 29 -10.05 2.99 3.09
CA VAL A 29 -8.83 2.30 2.65
C VAL A 29 -8.48 2.68 1.22
N CYS A 30 -9.46 2.67 0.31
CA CYS A 30 -9.29 3.03 -1.09
C CYS A 30 -8.76 4.47 -1.24
N ARG A 31 -9.37 5.42 -0.53
CA ARG A 31 -8.90 6.82 -0.51
C ARG A 31 -7.44 6.91 -0.04
N ASN A 32 -7.09 6.22 1.04
CA ASN A 32 -5.73 6.22 1.57
C ASN A 32 -4.73 5.58 0.58
N LEU A 33 -5.09 4.46 -0.04
CA LEU A 33 -4.27 3.79 -1.05
C LEU A 33 -4.05 4.67 -2.28
N LYS A 34 -5.08 5.41 -2.73
CA LYS A 34 -4.96 6.35 -3.85
C LYS A 34 -4.03 7.52 -3.53
N ILE A 35 -4.05 8.03 -2.30
CA ILE A 35 -3.08 9.04 -1.86
C ILE A 35 -1.65 8.48 -1.93
N LEU A 36 -1.44 7.26 -1.42
CA LEU A 36 -0.11 6.61 -1.44
C LEU A 36 0.37 6.24 -2.84
N GLU A 37 -0.55 5.88 -3.73
CA GLU A 37 -0.28 5.63 -5.15
C GLU A 37 0.14 6.91 -5.87
N ASN A 38 -0.54 8.03 -5.61
CA ASN A 38 -0.21 9.32 -6.23
C ASN A 38 1.19 9.82 -5.86
N VAL A 39 1.68 9.49 -4.67
CA VAL A 39 3.07 9.79 -4.23
C VAL A 39 4.05 8.65 -4.58
N GLY A 40 3.58 7.61 -5.27
CA GLY A 40 4.39 6.50 -5.76
C GLY A 40 4.88 5.53 -4.68
N LEU A 41 4.29 5.51 -3.48
CA LEU A 41 4.66 4.57 -2.41
C LEU A 41 4.00 3.20 -2.57
N VAL A 42 2.86 3.14 -3.25
CA VAL A 42 2.08 1.91 -3.50
C VAL A 42 1.79 1.82 -4.98
N ASN A 43 1.81 0.60 -5.52
CA ASN A 43 1.31 0.28 -6.85
C ASN A 43 -0.07 -0.36 -6.73
N SER A 44 -0.90 -0.21 -7.77
CA SER A 44 -2.15 -0.96 -7.90
C SER A 44 -2.28 -1.63 -9.26
N GLU A 45 -3.04 -2.72 -9.30
CA GLU A 45 -3.44 -3.41 -10.53
C GLU A 45 -4.83 -4.01 -10.34
N ILE A 46 -5.61 -4.04 -11.43
CA ILE A 46 -6.89 -4.74 -11.45
C ILE A 46 -6.65 -6.12 -12.05
N ASN A 47 -6.86 -7.14 -11.23
CA ASN A 47 -6.69 -8.54 -11.60
C ASN A 47 -8.01 -9.28 -11.36
N HIS A 48 -8.60 -9.90 -12.40
CA HIS A 48 -9.90 -10.60 -12.31
C HIS A 48 -11.01 -9.77 -11.62
N ALA A 49 -11.14 -8.48 -11.99
CA ALA A 49 -12.07 -7.52 -11.40
C ALA A 49 -11.84 -7.18 -9.91
N ILE A 50 -10.69 -7.57 -9.35
CA ILE A 50 -10.27 -7.25 -7.98
C ILE A 50 -9.12 -6.23 -8.05
N ALA A 51 -9.25 -5.14 -7.30
CA ALA A 51 -8.17 -4.18 -7.14
C ALA A 51 -7.16 -4.69 -6.09
N GLU A 52 -5.92 -4.91 -6.53
CA GLU A 52 -4.81 -5.37 -5.72
C GLU A 52 -3.77 -4.27 -5.56
N TYR A 53 -3.11 -4.24 -4.40
CA TYR A 53 -2.16 -3.20 -4.00
C TYR A 53 -0.91 -3.81 -3.38
N TRP A 54 0.25 -3.20 -3.62
CA TRP A 54 1.53 -3.59 -3.01
C TRP A 54 2.50 -2.42 -2.92
N LEU A 55 3.52 -2.52 -2.07
CA LEU A 55 4.53 -1.48 -1.93
C LEU A 55 5.32 -1.29 -3.23
N ASN A 56 5.50 -0.03 -3.62
CA ASN A 56 6.37 0.31 -4.73
C ASN A 56 7.84 0.27 -4.29
N ARG A 57 8.51 -0.85 -4.59
CA ARG A 57 9.94 -1.05 -4.31
C ARG A 57 10.85 -0.66 -5.48
N ASN A 58 10.39 0.22 -6.36
CA ASN A 58 11.18 0.67 -7.50
C ASN A 58 12.40 1.47 -7.02
N LYS A 59 13.58 0.85 -7.10
CA LYS A 59 14.87 1.43 -6.68
C LYS A 59 15.26 2.71 -7.43
N ARG A 60 14.61 3.01 -8.56
CA ARG A 60 14.80 4.27 -9.30
C ARG A 60 14.15 5.47 -8.61
N LEU A 61 13.18 5.25 -7.72
CA LEU A 61 12.57 6.28 -6.89
C LEU A 61 13.24 6.28 -5.51
N GLN A 62 14.47 6.80 -5.45
CA GLN A 62 15.30 6.77 -4.23
C GLN A 62 14.62 7.44 -3.02
N ILE A 63 13.82 8.49 -3.25
CA ILE A 63 13.03 9.15 -2.21
C ILE A 63 12.02 8.18 -1.59
N ASN A 64 11.34 7.38 -2.40
CA ASN A 64 10.33 6.42 -1.92
C ASN A 64 10.99 5.30 -1.11
N THR A 65 12.18 4.87 -1.52
CA THR A 65 12.94 3.85 -0.76
C THR A 65 13.33 4.39 0.62
N LYS A 66 13.87 5.62 0.71
CA LYS A 66 14.21 6.25 2.01
C LYS A 66 12.99 6.45 2.91
N ILE A 67 11.86 6.90 2.35
CA ILE A 67 10.63 7.09 3.11
C ILE A 67 10.11 5.73 3.62
N LEU A 68 10.12 4.70 2.79
CA LEU A 68 9.75 3.35 3.22
C LEU A 68 10.68 2.84 4.32
N ASP A 69 11.99 3.05 4.21
CA ASP A 69 12.96 2.63 5.23
C ASP A 69 12.71 3.34 6.58
N ILE A 70 12.46 4.65 6.57
CA ILE A 70 12.09 5.40 7.79
C ILE A 70 10.82 4.80 8.42
N ILE A 71 9.79 4.58 7.59
CA ILE A 71 8.50 4.05 8.03
C ILE A 71 8.59 2.63 8.61
N LEU A 72 9.56 1.84 8.14
CA LEU A 72 9.74 0.45 8.58
C LEU A 72 10.72 0.33 9.75
N SER A 73 11.53 1.36 10.01
CA SER A 73 12.48 1.42 11.13
C SER A 73 11.85 1.86 12.46
N GLU A 74 10.73 2.58 12.41
CA GLU A 74 9.85 2.85 13.56
C GLU A 74 8.91 1.69 13.85
#